data_AF-A0A1J4K387-F1
#
_entry.id   AF-A0A1J4K387-F1
#
_cell.length_a   1.000
_cell.length_b   1.000
_cell.length_c   1.000
_cell.angle_alpha   90.00
_cell.angle_beta   90.00
_cell.angle_gamma   90.00
#
_symmetry.space_group_name_H-M   'P 1'
#
loop_
_entity.id
_entity.type
_entity.pdbx_description
1 polymer ?
#
loop_
_entity_poly.entity_id
_entity_poly.type
_entity_poly.pdbx_seq_one_letter_code
_entity_poly.pdbx_strand_id
1 'polypeptide(L)'
;MWRFIWQFFNTLFRLFELFYTISRGSRGMNFFDMKAFRDPRNPNFFASLQTSPQTLQPTQADEFFRLAIEHIPKLRREYGVMILNAIKAVIEDENVRFVFIHNHHLENLPYSKQFCQIPIIRIFLSFLEYDISILELHWEIISDCVPLNPFKWLTFIAQYSQFFLKSQDPYLILDILFKQDKYFSTPEILPTYVQFLINMCLKYPEFREMRLQHCWHQITSFLGIHTTIESLIVCYDALCTIAPLYEGRKCPLHKLMQSVCSHLTHKTLQNHVLALLSLKKFVISEIADYNLIDNLILLARERKEAKATLILMQIADVEEFAQLFVKDTTWLKLELPIIIDTLRLFLVVFKHPSLRSALSKSPYFVPFLLKLLSLNHNDIFKIICLIIHRIPMTEKLVRSLVNKKVVATFIQKAISKGGSAPLNAALVFVDSIVTVIIPIELVNFCDTVADLAKNNRKLSNSAALVAAKMSDNPDCLYRLKQLGMVEFFSKMKNDERAMKFLKNVQNYDCGIEDISSIE
;
A
#
# COMPACT_ATOMS: atom_id res chain seq x y z
N MET A 1 2.05 -47.08 26.35
CA MET A 1 1.53 -45.83 26.95
C MET A 1 0.03 -45.63 26.66
N TRP A 2 -0.42 -45.61 25.41
CA TRP A 2 -1.85 -45.47 25.04
C TRP A 2 -2.80 -46.59 25.53
N ARG A 3 -2.36 -47.86 25.56
CA ARG A 3 -3.15 -48.97 26.16
C ARG A 3 -3.35 -48.84 27.68
N PHE A 4 -2.39 -48.20 28.37
CA PHE A 4 -2.46 -47.96 29.82
C PHE A 4 -3.41 -46.80 30.15
N ILE A 5 -3.44 -45.77 29.29
CA ILE A 5 -4.41 -44.66 29.37
C ILE A 5 -5.84 -45.20 29.14
N TRP A 6 -6.05 -46.09 28.16
CA TRP A 6 -7.37 -46.66 27.89
C TRP A 6 -7.91 -47.55 29.02
N GLN A 7 -7.07 -48.39 29.65
CA GLN A 7 -7.48 -49.17 30.83
C GLN A 7 -7.72 -48.31 32.08
N PHE A 8 -6.98 -47.21 32.25
CA PHE A 8 -7.21 -46.25 33.33
C PHE A 8 -8.56 -45.53 33.18
N PHE A 9 -8.91 -45.09 31.97
CA PHE A 9 -10.21 -44.48 31.68
C PHE A 9 -11.39 -45.46 31.83
N ASN A 10 -11.24 -46.73 31.42
CA ASN A 10 -12.32 -47.72 31.54
C ASN A 10 -12.59 -48.12 33.00
N THR A 11 -11.57 -48.06 33.86
CA THR A 11 -11.69 -48.31 35.31
C THR A 11 -12.27 -47.09 36.04
N LEU A 12 -11.89 -45.87 35.64
CA LEU A 12 -12.50 -44.63 36.13
C LEU A 12 -13.98 -44.54 35.74
N PHE A 13 -14.33 -44.97 34.53
CA PHE A 13 -15.70 -45.00 34.00
C PHE A 13 -16.62 -45.95 34.79
N ARG A 14 -16.13 -47.13 35.18
CA ARG A 14 -16.90 -48.06 36.03
C ARG A 14 -17.08 -47.58 37.47
N LEU A 15 -16.12 -46.82 38.00
CA LEU A 15 -16.25 -46.17 39.31
C LEU A 15 -17.19 -44.95 39.26
N PHE A 16 -17.24 -44.25 38.12
CA PHE A 16 -18.16 -43.14 37.90
C PHE A 16 -19.61 -43.62 37.71
N GLU A 17 -19.83 -44.73 36.99
CA GLU A 17 -21.14 -45.41 36.92
C GLU A 17 -21.64 -45.83 38.33
N LEU A 18 -20.77 -46.41 39.16
CA LEU A 18 -21.14 -46.80 40.52
C LEU A 18 -21.48 -45.59 41.41
N PHE A 19 -20.75 -44.47 41.29
CA PHE A 19 -21.03 -43.24 42.02
C PHE A 19 -22.24 -42.46 41.48
N TYR A 20 -22.49 -42.50 40.17
CA TYR A 20 -23.64 -41.85 39.54
C TYR A 20 -24.94 -42.57 39.89
N THR A 21 -24.90 -43.90 40.04
CA THR A 21 -26.08 -44.68 40.46
C THR A 21 -26.41 -44.49 41.95
N ILE A 22 -25.40 -44.26 42.81
CA ILE A 22 -25.60 -44.06 44.26
C ILE A 22 -25.99 -42.60 44.61
N SER A 23 -25.59 -41.62 43.80
CA SER A 23 -25.89 -40.19 44.02
C SER A 23 -27.32 -39.75 43.62
N ARG A 24 -28.12 -40.62 42.96
CA ARG A 24 -29.50 -40.32 42.55
C ARG A 24 -30.57 -40.90 43.48
N GLY A 25 -30.20 -41.29 44.69
CA GLY A 25 -31.14 -41.61 45.75
C GLY A 25 -31.93 -40.38 46.21
N SER A 26 -33.22 -40.36 45.89
CA SER A 26 -34.26 -39.52 46.52
C SER A 26 -34.33 -38.03 46.11
N ARG A 27 -34.60 -37.78 44.83
CA ARG A 27 -35.48 -36.68 44.40
C ARG A 27 -36.58 -37.29 43.55
N GLY A 28 -37.84 -36.99 43.87
CA GLY A 28 -38.99 -37.53 43.13
C GLY A 28 -38.77 -37.40 41.62
N MET A 29 -38.73 -38.54 40.93
CA MET A 29 -38.53 -38.58 39.48
C MET A 29 -39.76 -38.01 38.80
N ASN A 30 -39.74 -36.71 38.53
CA ASN A 30 -40.64 -36.13 37.55
C ASN A 30 -40.21 -36.67 36.18
N PHE A 31 -40.94 -37.65 35.66
CA PHE A 31 -40.76 -38.14 34.29
C PHE A 31 -41.26 -37.08 33.31
N PHE A 32 -40.65 -37.00 32.12
CA PHE A 32 -41.15 -36.12 31.07
C PHE A 32 -42.56 -36.56 30.64
N ASP A 33 -43.54 -35.67 30.80
CA ASP A 33 -44.94 -35.94 30.45
C ASP A 33 -45.17 -35.78 28.94
N MET A 34 -44.88 -36.86 28.20
CA MET A 34 -45.10 -36.91 26.75
C MET A 34 -46.58 -36.73 26.37
N LYS A 35 -47.53 -37.08 27.25
CA LYS A 35 -48.96 -36.91 26.97
C LYS A 35 -49.35 -35.44 26.99
N ALA A 36 -48.84 -34.67 27.96
CA ALA A 36 -49.03 -33.23 27.99
C ALA A 36 -48.34 -32.53 26.81
N PHE A 37 -47.20 -33.05 26.35
CA PHE A 37 -46.46 -32.46 25.24
C PHE A 37 -47.12 -32.61 23.86
N ARG A 38 -47.87 -33.70 23.63
CA ARG A 38 -48.55 -33.98 22.35
C ARG A 38 -49.60 -32.94 21.93
N ASP A 39 -50.17 -32.22 22.90
CA ASP A 39 -51.15 -31.16 22.63
C ASP A 39 -50.60 -29.80 23.07
N PRO A 40 -50.25 -28.91 22.12
CA PRO A 40 -49.80 -27.55 22.43
C PRO A 40 -50.82 -26.69 23.19
N ARG A 41 -52.09 -27.11 23.25
CA ARG A 41 -53.14 -26.43 24.02
C ARG A 41 -53.23 -26.92 25.47
N ASN A 42 -52.50 -27.98 25.81
CA ASN A 42 -52.47 -28.49 27.18
C ASN A 42 -51.84 -27.44 28.12
N PRO A 43 -52.47 -27.11 29.26
CA PRO A 43 -51.92 -26.16 30.24
C PRO A 43 -50.50 -26.51 30.71
N ASN A 44 -50.15 -27.80 30.72
CA ASN A 44 -48.84 -28.30 31.16
C ASN A 44 -47.80 -28.38 30.02
N PHE A 45 -48.14 -28.00 28.79
CA PHE A 45 -47.22 -28.05 27.64
C PHE A 45 -45.92 -27.30 27.93
N PHE A 46 -46.01 -26.05 28.40
CA PHE A 46 -44.84 -25.23 28.69
C PHE A 46 -44.04 -25.71 29.90
N ALA A 47 -44.72 -26.19 30.94
CA ALA A 47 -44.06 -26.79 32.10
C ALA A 47 -43.25 -28.04 31.68
N SER A 48 -43.81 -28.87 30.81
CA SER A 48 -43.14 -30.04 30.24
C SER A 48 -41.94 -29.61 29.39
N LEU A 49 -42.11 -28.60 28.53
CA LEU A 49 -41.03 -28.08 27.69
C LEU A 49 -39.85 -27.53 28.53
N GLN A 50 -40.13 -26.78 29.60
CA GLN A 50 -39.11 -26.21 30.48
C GLN A 50 -38.35 -27.27 31.30
N THR A 51 -39.02 -28.34 31.69
CA THR A 51 -38.43 -29.44 32.47
C THR A 51 -37.81 -30.53 31.59
N SER A 52 -37.98 -30.45 30.27
CA SER A 52 -37.46 -31.43 29.31
C SER A 52 -35.95 -31.69 29.43
N PRO A 53 -35.06 -30.69 29.66
CA PRO A 53 -33.62 -30.95 29.73
C PRO A 53 -33.21 -31.86 30.89
N GLN A 54 -34.00 -31.92 31.97
CA GLN A 54 -33.70 -32.78 33.13
C GLN A 54 -34.46 -34.11 33.13
N THR A 55 -35.54 -34.22 32.35
CA THR A 55 -36.52 -35.30 32.49
C THR A 55 -36.67 -36.16 31.25
N LEU A 56 -36.31 -35.64 30.07
CA LEU A 56 -36.44 -36.35 28.79
C LEU A 56 -35.47 -37.54 28.74
N GLN A 57 -36.00 -38.73 28.45
CA GLN A 57 -35.20 -39.94 28.27
C GLN A 57 -34.82 -40.13 26.78
N PRO A 58 -33.67 -40.75 26.47
CA PRO A 58 -33.26 -40.99 25.08
C PRO A 58 -34.30 -41.76 24.24
N THR A 59 -35.03 -42.69 24.86
CA THR A 59 -36.11 -43.44 24.20
C THR A 59 -37.31 -42.59 23.80
N GLN A 60 -37.47 -41.42 24.41
CA GLN A 60 -38.55 -40.47 24.14
C GLN A 60 -38.10 -39.35 23.19
N ALA A 61 -36.80 -39.23 22.91
CA ALA A 61 -36.21 -38.10 22.21
C ALA A 61 -36.72 -37.96 20.77
N ASP A 62 -36.86 -39.08 20.04
CA ASP A 62 -37.33 -39.05 18.65
C ASP A 62 -38.76 -38.47 18.54
N GLU A 63 -39.68 -38.97 19.37
CA GLU A 63 -41.05 -38.47 19.41
C GLU A 63 -41.09 -36.99 19.85
N PHE A 64 -40.27 -36.63 20.84
CA PHE A 64 -40.13 -35.24 21.30
C PHE A 64 -39.73 -34.31 20.16
N PHE A 65 -38.65 -34.61 19.43
CA PHE A 65 -38.16 -33.74 18.35
C PHE A 65 -39.16 -33.64 17.20
N ARG A 66 -39.75 -34.75 16.78
CA ARG A 66 -40.77 -34.76 15.72
C ARG A 66 -41.95 -33.86 16.07
N LEU A 67 -42.51 -34.01 17.27
CA LEU A 67 -43.64 -33.18 17.74
C LEU A 67 -43.23 -31.71 17.92
N ALA A 68 -42.08 -31.46 18.54
CA ALA A 68 -41.55 -30.13 18.75
C ALA A 68 -41.45 -29.35 17.43
N ILE A 69 -40.84 -29.96 16.41
CA ILE A 69 -40.67 -29.36 15.08
C ILE A 69 -42.03 -29.16 14.40
N GLU A 70 -42.94 -30.14 14.47
CA GLU A 70 -44.28 -30.06 13.87
C GLU A 70 -45.14 -28.94 14.50
N HIS A 71 -44.92 -28.62 15.77
CA HIS A 71 -45.65 -27.58 16.49
C HIS A 71 -45.20 -26.16 16.15
N ILE A 72 -43.93 -25.94 15.77
CA ILE A 72 -43.38 -24.59 15.54
C ILE A 72 -44.20 -23.80 14.49
N PRO A 73 -44.57 -24.35 13.31
CA PRO A 73 -45.35 -23.62 12.32
C PRO A 73 -46.78 -23.28 12.78
N LYS A 74 -47.32 -24.02 13.75
CA LYS A 74 -48.72 -23.94 14.20
C LYS A 74 -48.91 -22.95 15.36
N LEU A 75 -47.81 -22.49 15.96
CA LEU A 75 -47.82 -21.69 17.19
C LEU A 75 -47.41 -20.23 16.97
N ARG A 76 -47.68 -19.39 17.98
CA ARG A 76 -47.17 -18.01 18.03
C ARG A 76 -45.63 -18.02 18.02
N ARG A 77 -45.02 -16.97 17.47
CA ARG A 77 -43.57 -16.82 17.30
C ARG A 77 -42.80 -17.08 18.60
N GLU A 78 -43.27 -16.54 19.72
CA GLU A 78 -42.67 -16.70 21.05
C GLU A 78 -42.58 -18.18 21.47
N TYR A 79 -43.63 -18.96 21.22
CA TYR A 79 -43.64 -20.38 21.56
C TYR A 79 -42.70 -21.19 20.67
N GLY A 80 -42.60 -20.86 19.38
CA GLY A 80 -41.61 -21.47 18.49
C GLY A 80 -40.17 -21.24 18.98
N VAL A 81 -39.86 -20.04 19.49
CA VAL A 81 -38.57 -19.73 20.10
C VAL A 81 -38.34 -20.55 21.37
N MET A 82 -39.36 -20.69 22.23
CA MET A 82 -39.26 -21.52 23.44
C MET A 82 -38.98 -22.99 23.09
N ILE A 83 -39.65 -23.51 22.07
CA ILE A 83 -39.44 -24.89 21.60
C ILE A 83 -38.00 -25.08 21.12
N LEU A 84 -37.48 -24.18 20.28
CA LEU A 84 -36.11 -24.28 19.78
C LEU A 84 -35.06 -24.15 20.90
N ASN A 85 -35.31 -23.32 21.91
CA ASN A 85 -34.43 -23.23 23.08
C ASN A 85 -34.45 -24.52 23.92
N ALA A 86 -35.61 -25.17 24.04
CA ALA A 86 -35.70 -26.47 24.71
C ALA A 86 -34.99 -27.56 23.91
N ILE A 87 -35.14 -27.59 22.59
CA ILE A 87 -34.36 -28.47 21.69
C ILE A 87 -32.87 -28.27 21.96
N LYS A 88 -32.38 -27.02 21.95
CA LYS A 88 -30.98 -26.70 22.26
C LYS A 88 -30.53 -27.25 23.61
N ALA A 89 -31.38 -27.15 24.64
CA ALA A 89 -31.03 -27.58 25.99
C ALA A 89 -31.02 -29.11 26.12
N VAL A 90 -31.94 -29.84 25.48
CA VAL A 90 -31.98 -31.31 25.58
C VAL A 90 -30.84 -31.98 24.80
N ILE A 91 -30.34 -31.37 23.71
CA ILE A 91 -29.19 -31.90 22.94
C ILE A 91 -27.83 -31.69 23.63
N GLU A 92 -27.81 -31.11 24.83
CA GLU A 92 -26.61 -31.12 25.67
C GLU A 92 -26.29 -32.54 26.16
N ASP A 93 -27.32 -33.37 26.38
CA ASP A 93 -27.16 -34.80 26.66
C ASP A 93 -26.73 -35.56 25.40
N GLU A 94 -25.64 -36.34 25.50
CA GLU A 94 -25.03 -37.04 24.38
C GLU A 94 -25.95 -38.08 23.73
N ASN A 95 -26.74 -38.81 24.53
CA ASN A 95 -27.64 -39.84 24.02
C ASN A 95 -28.82 -39.22 23.29
N VAL A 96 -29.38 -38.14 23.85
CA VAL A 96 -30.45 -37.37 23.20
C VAL A 96 -29.95 -36.69 21.93
N ARG A 97 -28.74 -36.11 21.95
CA ARG A 97 -28.08 -35.52 20.80
C ARG A 97 -27.86 -36.53 19.67
N PHE A 98 -27.43 -37.75 19.99
CA PHE A 98 -27.27 -38.82 19.01
C PHE A 98 -28.59 -39.09 18.28
N VAL A 99 -29.71 -39.20 19.01
CA VAL A 99 -31.04 -39.38 18.41
C VAL A 99 -31.43 -38.19 17.52
N PHE A 100 -31.13 -36.96 17.95
CA PHE A 100 -31.41 -35.75 17.17
C PHE A 100 -30.71 -35.76 15.80
N ILE A 101 -29.43 -36.15 15.77
CA ILE A 101 -28.61 -36.17 14.56
C ILE A 101 -28.96 -37.38 13.69
N HIS A 102 -28.98 -38.58 14.29
CA HIS A 102 -29.14 -39.83 13.54
C HIS A 102 -30.51 -39.94 12.84
N ASN A 103 -31.56 -39.35 13.44
CA ASN A 103 -32.90 -39.36 12.87
C ASN A 103 -33.20 -38.12 12.02
N HIS A 104 -32.18 -37.37 11.59
CA HIS A 104 -32.29 -36.24 10.69
C HIS A 104 -33.21 -35.12 11.19
N HIS A 105 -33.30 -34.89 12.51
CA HIS A 105 -34.15 -33.84 13.07
C HIS A 105 -33.57 -32.44 12.85
N LEU A 106 -32.26 -32.34 12.66
CA LEU A 106 -31.59 -31.08 12.34
C LEU A 106 -32.15 -30.53 11.02
N GLU A 107 -32.12 -31.33 9.96
CA GLU A 107 -32.56 -31.00 8.60
C GLU A 107 -34.03 -30.60 8.53
N ASN A 108 -34.83 -31.05 9.49
CA ASN A 108 -36.26 -30.76 9.59
C ASN A 108 -36.58 -29.45 10.33
N LEU A 109 -35.58 -28.74 10.87
CA LEU A 109 -35.82 -27.46 11.54
C LEU A 109 -36.43 -26.42 10.59
N PRO A 110 -37.25 -25.47 11.10
CA PRO A 110 -37.96 -24.50 10.28
C PRO A 110 -37.05 -23.32 9.83
N TYR A 111 -36.04 -23.62 9.01
CA TYR A 111 -35.02 -22.68 8.54
C TYR A 111 -35.61 -21.47 7.82
N SER A 112 -36.67 -21.64 7.03
CA SER A 112 -37.28 -20.54 6.26
C SER A 112 -37.91 -19.42 7.10
N LYS A 113 -38.03 -19.59 8.43
CA LYS A 113 -38.67 -18.62 9.32
C LYS A 113 -37.65 -17.70 9.97
N GLN A 114 -37.73 -16.40 9.70
CA GLN A 114 -36.80 -15.39 10.22
C GLN A 114 -36.70 -15.38 11.76
N PHE A 115 -37.82 -15.55 12.47
CA PHE A 115 -37.83 -15.57 13.95
C PHE A 115 -37.12 -16.81 14.55
N CYS A 116 -36.96 -17.88 13.76
CA CYS A 116 -36.26 -19.09 14.19
C CYS A 116 -34.74 -18.99 14.02
N GLN A 117 -34.23 -18.01 13.26
CA GLN A 117 -32.82 -17.94 12.89
C GLN A 117 -31.88 -17.89 14.10
N ILE A 118 -32.16 -17.02 15.08
CA ILE A 118 -31.29 -16.87 16.27
C ILE A 118 -31.26 -18.16 17.12
N PRO A 119 -32.41 -18.77 17.47
CA PRO A 119 -32.40 -20.07 18.17
C PRO A 119 -31.73 -21.20 17.37
N ILE A 120 -31.94 -21.27 16.05
CA ILE A 120 -31.29 -22.26 15.20
C ILE A 120 -29.76 -22.09 15.22
N ILE A 121 -29.27 -20.86 15.11
CA ILE A 121 -27.83 -20.58 15.23
C ILE A 121 -27.29 -21.06 16.59
N ARG A 122 -28.05 -20.91 17.69
CA ARG A 122 -27.65 -21.43 19.01
C ARG A 122 -27.58 -22.96 19.07
N ILE A 123 -28.45 -23.65 18.34
CA ILE A 123 -28.37 -25.11 18.17
C ILE A 123 -27.05 -25.45 17.45
N PHE A 124 -26.76 -24.80 16.32
CA PHE A 124 -25.49 -25.00 15.61
C PHE A 124 -24.25 -24.69 16.46
N LEU A 125 -24.28 -23.62 17.24
CA LEU A 125 -23.19 -23.29 18.17
C LEU A 125 -22.93 -24.38 19.20
N SER A 126 -23.96 -25.13 19.60
CA SER A 126 -23.79 -26.23 20.55
C SER A 126 -22.92 -27.34 19.94
N PHE A 127 -23.00 -27.57 18.62
CA PHE A 127 -22.15 -28.56 17.96
C PHE A 127 -20.68 -28.15 17.85
N LEU A 128 -20.33 -26.86 17.95
CA LEU A 128 -18.91 -26.44 17.98
C LEU A 128 -18.14 -27.05 19.16
N GLU A 129 -18.83 -27.24 20.29
CA GLU A 129 -18.24 -27.77 21.51
C GLU A 129 -18.22 -29.31 21.52
N TYR A 130 -19.22 -29.94 20.89
CA TYR A 130 -19.43 -31.38 20.96
C TYR A 130 -18.85 -32.15 19.77
N ASP A 131 -19.18 -31.74 18.55
CA ASP A 131 -18.77 -32.44 17.32
C ASP A 131 -18.88 -31.52 16.10
N ILE A 132 -17.72 -31.03 15.66
CA ILE A 132 -17.57 -30.11 14.53
C ILE A 132 -17.93 -30.79 13.21
N SER A 133 -17.77 -32.10 13.09
CA SER A 133 -18.01 -32.82 11.84
C SER A 133 -19.47 -32.77 11.40
N ILE A 134 -20.40 -32.63 12.35
CA ILE A 134 -21.83 -32.40 12.07
C ILE A 134 -22.03 -31.10 11.30
N LEU A 135 -21.29 -30.05 11.65
CA LEU A 135 -21.39 -28.75 10.98
C LEU A 135 -20.88 -28.84 9.55
N GLU A 136 -19.77 -29.54 9.35
CA GLU A 136 -19.17 -29.81 8.04
C GLU A 136 -20.13 -30.61 7.15
N LEU A 137 -20.82 -31.62 7.70
CA LEU A 137 -21.82 -32.42 6.98
C LEU A 137 -23.03 -31.59 6.52
N HIS A 138 -23.40 -30.57 7.30
CA HIS A 138 -24.60 -29.74 7.07
C HIS A 138 -24.27 -28.32 6.58
N TRP A 139 -23.11 -28.11 5.95
CA TRP A 139 -22.66 -26.79 5.50
C TRP A 139 -23.63 -26.13 4.50
N GLU A 140 -24.34 -26.92 3.68
CA GLU A 140 -25.32 -26.43 2.70
C GLU A 140 -26.49 -25.72 3.39
N ILE A 141 -27.01 -26.31 4.47
CA ILE A 141 -28.08 -25.72 5.29
C ILE A 141 -27.63 -24.39 5.88
N ILE A 142 -26.39 -24.33 6.39
CA ILE A 142 -25.81 -23.10 6.94
C ILE A 142 -25.72 -22.04 5.85
N SER A 143 -25.23 -22.40 4.66
CA SER A 143 -25.15 -21.52 3.49
C SER A 143 -26.51 -20.95 3.10
N ASP A 144 -27.55 -21.79 3.05
CA ASP A 144 -28.91 -21.39 2.66
C ASP A 144 -29.60 -20.51 3.71
N CYS A 145 -29.14 -20.55 4.96
CA CYS A 145 -29.67 -19.69 6.01
C CYS A 145 -29.02 -18.30 6.06
N VAL A 146 -27.82 -18.11 5.49
CA VAL A 146 -27.11 -16.81 5.45
C VAL A 146 -28.01 -15.66 4.99
N PRO A 147 -28.78 -15.75 3.89
CA PRO A 147 -29.65 -14.67 3.41
C PRO A 147 -30.66 -14.17 4.44
N LEU A 148 -31.08 -15.02 5.39
CA LEU A 148 -32.16 -14.72 6.33
C LEU A 148 -31.70 -13.88 7.52
N ASN A 149 -30.43 -14.02 7.92
CA ASN A 149 -29.81 -13.20 8.97
C ASN A 149 -28.28 -13.13 8.80
N PRO A 150 -27.78 -12.39 7.80
CA PRO A 150 -26.38 -12.47 7.41
C PRO A 150 -25.42 -12.09 8.54
N PHE A 151 -25.75 -11.09 9.35
CA PHE A 151 -24.90 -10.65 10.46
C PHE A 151 -24.71 -11.74 11.53
N LYS A 152 -25.78 -12.46 11.90
CA LYS A 152 -25.68 -13.54 12.90
C LYS A 152 -24.97 -14.76 12.34
N TRP A 153 -25.18 -15.09 11.07
CA TRP A 153 -24.44 -16.17 10.41
C TRP A 153 -22.97 -15.83 10.22
N LEU A 154 -22.62 -14.58 9.91
CA LEU A 154 -21.22 -14.13 9.91
C LEU A 154 -20.57 -14.30 11.30
N THR A 155 -21.31 -13.96 12.36
CA THR A 155 -20.84 -14.17 13.75
C THR A 155 -20.62 -15.65 14.05
N PHE A 156 -21.53 -16.51 13.61
CA PHE A 156 -21.39 -17.97 13.74
C PHE A 156 -20.13 -18.46 13.00
N ILE A 157 -19.92 -18.07 11.74
CA ILE A 157 -18.74 -18.48 10.96
C ILE A 157 -17.46 -17.96 11.63
N ALA A 158 -17.48 -16.76 12.20
CA ALA A 158 -16.35 -16.23 12.97
C ALA A 158 -16.06 -17.07 14.23
N GLN A 159 -17.09 -17.56 14.93
CA GLN A 159 -16.92 -18.48 16.07
C GLN A 159 -16.42 -19.85 15.61
N TYR A 160 -16.96 -20.40 14.51
CA TYR A 160 -16.47 -21.64 13.88
C TYR A 160 -14.97 -21.55 13.56
N SER A 161 -14.52 -20.41 13.03
CA SER A 161 -13.11 -20.20 12.68
C SER A 161 -12.13 -20.28 13.87
N GLN A 162 -12.63 -20.21 15.11
CA GLN A 162 -11.79 -20.41 16.31
C GLN A 162 -11.41 -21.89 16.50
N PHE A 163 -12.16 -22.80 15.88
CA PHE A 163 -11.94 -24.24 15.90
C PHE A 163 -11.25 -24.76 14.63
N PHE A 164 -10.66 -23.85 13.83
CA PHE A 164 -10.01 -24.14 12.56
C PHE A 164 -9.10 -25.38 12.60
N LEU A 165 -8.25 -25.51 13.63
CA LEU A 165 -7.29 -26.61 13.77
C LEU A 165 -7.91 -27.96 14.19
N LYS A 166 -9.19 -27.97 14.61
CA LYS A 166 -9.91 -29.20 15.02
C LYS A 166 -10.80 -29.76 13.91
N SER A 167 -11.05 -28.97 12.87
CA SER A 167 -11.90 -29.29 11.73
C SER A 167 -11.15 -30.21 10.76
N GLN A 168 -11.85 -31.14 10.12
CA GLN A 168 -11.25 -31.99 9.09
C GLN A 168 -11.14 -31.24 7.76
N ASP A 169 -12.18 -30.47 7.43
CA ASP A 169 -12.19 -29.56 6.29
C ASP A 169 -12.83 -28.22 6.68
N PRO A 170 -12.04 -27.26 7.21
CA PRO A 170 -12.57 -25.99 7.67
C PRO A 170 -13.13 -25.13 6.53
N TYR A 171 -12.78 -25.44 5.28
CA TYR A 171 -13.13 -24.62 4.13
C TYR A 171 -14.57 -24.82 3.67
N LEU A 172 -15.22 -25.94 4.00
CA LEU A 172 -16.65 -26.16 3.69
C LEU A 172 -17.53 -25.01 4.21
N ILE A 173 -17.28 -24.59 5.45
CA ILE A 173 -18.03 -23.50 6.09
C ILE A 173 -17.37 -22.15 5.83
N LEU A 174 -16.03 -22.05 5.85
CA LEU A 174 -15.37 -20.77 5.64
C LEU A 174 -15.57 -20.22 4.22
N ASP A 175 -15.67 -21.08 3.20
CA ASP A 175 -15.90 -20.63 1.83
C ASP A 175 -17.32 -20.07 1.61
N ILE A 176 -18.23 -20.24 2.57
CA ILE A 176 -19.53 -19.53 2.58
C ILE A 176 -19.31 -18.01 2.54
N LEU A 177 -18.23 -17.51 3.14
CA LEU A 177 -17.85 -16.09 3.08
C LEU A 177 -17.76 -15.56 1.65
N PHE A 178 -17.22 -16.38 0.74
CA PHE A 178 -17.07 -16.03 -0.67
C PHE A 178 -18.29 -16.42 -1.50
N LYS A 179 -18.98 -17.53 -1.18
CA LYS A 179 -20.18 -17.99 -1.91
C LYS A 179 -21.39 -17.08 -1.68
N GLN A 180 -21.50 -16.47 -0.50
CA GLN A 180 -22.63 -15.64 -0.06
C GLN A 180 -22.23 -14.16 0.12
N ASP A 181 -21.18 -13.72 -0.58
CA ASP A 181 -20.55 -12.41 -0.42
C ASP A 181 -21.54 -11.23 -0.55
N LYS A 182 -22.50 -11.33 -1.48
CA LYS A 182 -23.56 -10.33 -1.72
C LYS A 182 -24.38 -9.98 -0.48
N TYR A 183 -24.50 -10.90 0.48
CA TYR A 183 -25.23 -10.67 1.73
C TYR A 183 -24.37 -10.04 2.82
N PHE A 184 -23.04 -10.21 2.73
CA PHE A 184 -22.08 -9.61 3.65
C PHE A 184 -21.57 -8.24 3.16
N SER A 185 -21.81 -7.90 1.90
CA SER A 185 -21.40 -6.63 1.29
C SER A 185 -22.34 -5.45 1.57
N THR A 186 -23.33 -5.61 2.43
CA THR A 186 -24.22 -4.49 2.83
C THR A 186 -23.43 -3.51 3.72
N PRO A 187 -23.70 -2.19 3.65
CA PRO A 187 -22.94 -1.18 4.40
C PRO A 187 -22.88 -1.43 5.92
N GLU A 188 -23.93 -2.03 6.49
CA GLU A 188 -24.03 -2.34 7.91
C GLU A 188 -23.13 -3.51 8.35
N ILE A 189 -22.94 -4.51 7.46
CA ILE A 189 -22.25 -5.77 7.78
C ILE A 189 -20.80 -5.74 7.29
N LEU A 190 -20.54 -5.04 6.18
CA LEU A 190 -19.27 -5.00 5.48
C LEU A 190 -18.08 -4.71 6.41
N PRO A 191 -18.12 -3.74 7.35
CA PRO A 191 -16.97 -3.48 8.22
C PRO A 191 -16.57 -4.71 9.05
N THR A 192 -17.56 -5.41 9.62
CA THR A 192 -17.33 -6.62 10.42
C THR A 192 -16.84 -7.76 9.53
N TYR A 193 -17.41 -7.88 8.33
CA TYR A 193 -17.03 -8.90 7.36
C TYR A 193 -15.59 -8.75 6.90
N VAL A 194 -15.20 -7.55 6.46
CA VAL A 194 -13.84 -7.25 6.01
C VAL A 194 -12.83 -7.46 7.13
N GLN A 195 -13.15 -6.99 8.35
CA GLN A 195 -12.28 -7.23 9.51
C GLN A 195 -12.09 -8.73 9.79
N PHE A 196 -13.14 -9.53 9.63
CA PHE A 196 -13.04 -10.98 9.79
C PHE A 196 -12.09 -11.60 8.76
N LEU A 197 -12.20 -11.24 7.47
CA LEU A 197 -11.28 -11.72 6.43
C LEU A 197 -9.82 -11.36 6.73
N ILE A 198 -9.56 -10.12 7.17
CA ILE A 198 -8.21 -9.69 7.57
C ILE A 198 -7.70 -10.54 8.72
N ASN A 199 -8.51 -10.71 9.78
CA ASN A 199 -8.12 -11.47 10.96
C ASN A 199 -7.79 -12.93 10.60
N MET A 200 -8.55 -13.54 9.69
CA MET A 200 -8.26 -14.88 9.19
C MET A 200 -6.91 -14.94 8.48
N CYS A 201 -6.63 -13.97 7.60
CA CYS A 201 -5.34 -13.88 6.90
C CYS A 201 -4.18 -13.66 7.88
N LEU A 202 -4.35 -12.84 8.91
CA LEU A 202 -3.28 -12.54 9.88
C LEU A 202 -3.02 -13.70 10.84
N LYS A 203 -4.05 -14.35 11.35
CA LYS A 203 -3.95 -15.34 12.42
C LYS A 203 -3.64 -16.76 11.93
N TYR A 204 -4.11 -17.16 10.75
CA TYR A 204 -4.03 -18.55 10.28
C TYR A 204 -3.20 -18.65 8.97
N PRO A 205 -1.93 -19.09 9.03
CA PRO A 205 -1.07 -19.20 7.85
C PRO A 205 -1.63 -20.10 6.74
N GLU A 206 -2.22 -21.25 7.09
CA GLU A 206 -2.82 -22.17 6.11
C GLU A 206 -4.00 -21.53 5.36
N PHE A 207 -4.84 -20.78 6.07
CA PHE A 207 -5.89 -19.98 5.43
C PHE A 207 -5.30 -18.91 4.51
N ARG A 208 -4.27 -18.19 4.96
CA ARG A 208 -3.58 -17.18 4.15
C ARG A 208 -3.05 -17.78 2.85
N GLU A 209 -2.33 -18.90 2.91
CA GLU A 209 -1.73 -19.54 1.73
C GLU A 209 -2.78 -19.92 0.68
N MET A 210 -3.93 -20.42 1.13
CA MET A 210 -4.98 -20.92 0.22
C MET A 210 -6.04 -19.89 -0.17
N ARG A 211 -6.29 -18.85 0.65
CA ARG A 211 -7.43 -17.94 0.49
C ARG A 211 -7.09 -16.45 0.46
N LEU A 212 -5.84 -16.05 0.69
CA LEU A 212 -5.44 -14.63 0.61
C LEU A 212 -5.83 -13.98 -0.73
N GLN A 213 -5.68 -14.72 -1.84
CA GLN A 213 -6.10 -14.23 -3.15
C GLN A 213 -7.61 -14.01 -3.24
N HIS A 214 -8.42 -14.92 -2.67
CA HIS A 214 -9.87 -14.77 -2.64
C HIS A 214 -10.27 -13.57 -1.77
N CYS A 215 -9.67 -13.39 -0.60
CA CYS A 215 -9.87 -12.20 0.25
C CYS A 215 -9.53 -10.90 -0.49
N TRP A 216 -8.39 -10.87 -1.20
CA TRP A 216 -8.01 -9.71 -2.00
C TRP A 216 -9.05 -9.40 -3.09
N HIS A 217 -9.42 -10.39 -3.91
CA HIS A 217 -10.41 -10.20 -4.97
C HIS A 217 -11.76 -9.75 -4.42
N GLN A 218 -12.17 -10.31 -3.29
CA GLN A 218 -13.42 -9.95 -2.62
C GLN A 218 -13.40 -8.51 -2.11
N ILE A 219 -12.36 -8.10 -1.39
CA ILE A 219 -12.29 -6.73 -0.84
C ILE A 219 -12.15 -5.71 -1.96
N THR A 220 -11.36 -6.02 -2.99
CA THR A 220 -11.19 -5.14 -4.14
C THR A 220 -12.47 -4.99 -4.98
N SER A 221 -13.31 -6.03 -5.09
CA SER A 221 -14.58 -5.92 -5.81
C SER A 221 -15.51 -4.86 -5.19
N PHE A 222 -15.45 -4.66 -3.88
CA PHE A 222 -16.22 -3.64 -3.17
C PHE A 222 -15.80 -2.20 -3.50
N LEU A 223 -14.60 -1.99 -4.04
CA LEU A 223 -14.16 -0.68 -4.54
C LEU A 223 -14.83 -0.30 -5.87
N GLY A 224 -15.32 -1.28 -6.63
CA GLY A 224 -15.99 -1.05 -7.92
C GLY A 224 -17.51 -0.87 -7.80
N ILE A 225 -18.08 -1.21 -6.65
CA ILE A 225 -19.53 -1.16 -6.40
C ILE A 225 -19.88 0.17 -5.72
N HIS A 226 -21.10 0.66 -5.92
CA HIS A 226 -21.65 1.84 -5.24
C HIS A 226 -21.80 1.62 -3.73
N THR A 227 -20.68 1.71 -3.01
CA THR A 227 -20.58 1.60 -1.55
C THR A 227 -20.47 2.98 -0.90
N THR A 228 -20.74 3.07 0.40
CA THR A 228 -20.61 4.34 1.14
C THR A 228 -19.13 4.73 1.31
N ILE A 229 -18.85 6.01 1.59
CA ILE A 229 -17.47 6.47 1.82
C ILE A 229 -16.84 5.72 2.99
N GLU A 230 -17.59 5.47 4.06
CA GLU A 230 -17.15 4.72 5.24
C GLU A 230 -16.78 3.27 4.87
N SER A 231 -17.60 2.64 4.02
CA SER A 231 -17.35 1.30 3.50
C SER A 231 -16.06 1.22 2.69
N LEU A 232 -15.82 2.22 1.83
CA LEU A 232 -14.61 2.32 1.03
C LEU A 232 -13.35 2.51 1.89
N ILE A 233 -13.43 3.33 2.96
CA ILE A 233 -12.32 3.50 3.91
C ILE A 233 -11.91 2.14 4.49
N VAL A 234 -12.87 1.37 4.99
CA VAL A 234 -12.59 0.04 5.55
C VAL A 234 -11.95 -0.88 4.52
N CYS A 235 -12.43 -0.86 3.27
CA CYS A 235 -11.86 -1.68 2.20
C CYS A 235 -10.41 -1.27 1.88
N TYR A 236 -10.11 0.03 1.78
CA TYR A 236 -8.73 0.48 1.53
C TYR A 236 -7.79 0.15 2.69
N ASP A 237 -8.21 0.35 3.93
CA ASP A 237 -7.41 0.01 5.12
C ASP A 237 -7.17 -1.49 5.22
N ALA A 238 -8.17 -2.29 4.87
CA ALA A 238 -8.05 -3.73 4.77
C ALA A 238 -7.01 -4.16 3.73
N LEU A 239 -7.07 -3.57 2.53
CA LEU A 239 -6.11 -3.84 1.47
C LEU A 239 -4.70 -3.43 1.87
N CYS A 240 -4.53 -2.29 2.55
CA CYS A 240 -3.23 -1.88 3.09
C CYS A 240 -2.69 -2.90 4.11
N THR A 241 -3.58 -3.48 4.93
CA THR A 241 -3.20 -4.47 5.95
C THR A 241 -2.77 -5.80 5.33
N ILE A 242 -3.45 -6.26 4.28
CA ILE A 242 -3.14 -7.55 3.66
C ILE A 242 -2.13 -7.46 2.50
N ALA A 243 -1.85 -6.26 1.97
CA ALA A 243 -0.90 -6.06 0.88
C ALA A 243 0.52 -6.59 1.18
N PRO A 244 1.11 -6.38 2.37
CA PRO A 244 2.41 -6.97 2.72
C PRO A 244 2.41 -8.50 2.73
N LEU A 245 1.24 -9.13 2.98
CA LEU A 245 1.12 -10.59 2.96
C LEU A 245 1.16 -11.16 1.53
N TYR A 246 1.02 -10.30 0.53
CA TYR A 246 1.00 -10.65 -0.89
C TYR A 246 2.41 -10.71 -1.51
N GLU A 247 3.47 -10.56 -0.71
CA GLU A 247 4.88 -10.58 -1.16
C GLU A 247 5.17 -11.78 -2.08
N GLY A 248 5.48 -11.48 -3.35
CA GLY A 248 5.73 -12.46 -4.42
C GLY A 248 4.65 -12.51 -5.49
N ARG A 249 3.42 -12.07 -5.20
CA ARG A 249 2.31 -11.98 -6.17
C ARG A 249 2.08 -10.50 -6.51
N LYS A 250 1.95 -10.16 -7.79
CA LYS A 250 1.59 -8.79 -8.21
C LYS A 250 0.21 -8.47 -7.62
N CYS A 251 0.07 -7.43 -6.80
CA CYS A 251 -1.23 -6.97 -6.29
C CYS A 251 -2.10 -6.48 -7.47
N PRO A 252 -3.05 -7.29 -7.97
CA PRO A 252 -3.76 -6.95 -9.19
C PRO A 252 -4.80 -5.89 -8.87
N LEU A 253 -4.59 -4.67 -9.39
CA LEU A 253 -5.56 -3.57 -9.28
C LEU A 253 -5.97 -3.02 -10.64
N HIS A 254 -5.38 -3.50 -11.74
CA HIS A 254 -5.61 -3.01 -13.09
C HIS A 254 -7.08 -2.75 -13.44
N LYS A 255 -7.96 -3.74 -13.23
CA LYS A 255 -9.40 -3.60 -13.55
C LYS A 255 -10.13 -2.52 -12.74
N LEU A 256 -9.56 -2.10 -11.60
CA LEU A 256 -10.14 -1.15 -10.66
C LEU A 256 -9.38 0.18 -10.61
N MET A 257 -8.34 0.34 -11.42
CA MET A 257 -7.54 1.57 -11.43
C MET A 257 -8.38 2.80 -11.78
N GLN A 258 -9.44 2.65 -12.59
CA GLN A 258 -10.40 3.72 -12.84
C GLN A 258 -11.10 4.18 -11.54
N SER A 259 -11.61 3.25 -10.73
CA SER A 259 -12.22 3.56 -9.43
C SER A 259 -11.19 4.10 -8.43
N VAL A 260 -9.97 3.55 -8.43
CA VAL A 260 -8.88 4.04 -7.58
C VAL A 260 -8.55 5.51 -7.91
N CYS A 261 -8.42 5.84 -9.19
CA CYS A 261 -8.19 7.22 -9.64
C CYS A 261 -9.37 8.15 -9.31
N SER A 262 -10.62 7.70 -9.45
CA SER A 262 -11.77 8.52 -9.07
C SER A 262 -11.80 8.77 -7.55
N HIS A 263 -11.56 7.74 -6.74
CA HIS A 263 -11.49 7.83 -5.28
C HIS A 263 -10.31 8.70 -4.80
N LEU A 264 -9.21 8.75 -5.55
CA LEU A 264 -8.05 9.60 -5.26
C LEU A 264 -8.41 11.10 -5.26
N THR A 265 -9.40 11.51 -6.05
CA THR A 265 -9.87 12.91 -6.07
C THR A 265 -10.73 13.27 -4.85
N HIS A 266 -11.32 12.26 -4.18
CA HIS A 266 -12.20 12.44 -3.04
C HIS A 266 -11.40 12.67 -1.75
N LYS A 267 -11.59 13.84 -1.12
CA LYS A 267 -10.77 14.32 0.01
C LYS A 267 -10.71 13.33 1.19
N THR A 268 -11.83 12.70 1.54
CA THR A 268 -11.89 11.74 2.67
C THR A 268 -11.17 10.43 2.36
N LEU A 269 -11.14 10.00 1.09
CA LEU A 269 -10.56 8.72 0.68
C LEU A 269 -9.09 8.85 0.31
N GLN A 270 -8.66 10.05 -0.12
CA GLN A 270 -7.32 10.33 -0.64
C GLN A 270 -6.19 9.68 0.17
N ASN A 271 -6.19 9.82 1.49
CA ASN A 271 -5.12 9.28 2.33
C ASN A 271 -5.05 7.75 2.32
N HIS A 272 -6.21 7.09 2.32
CA HIS A 272 -6.32 5.63 2.29
C HIS A 272 -5.91 5.09 0.91
N VAL A 273 -6.31 5.78 -0.16
CA VAL A 273 -5.90 5.45 -1.54
C VAL A 273 -4.39 5.59 -1.71
N LEU A 274 -3.81 6.72 -1.27
CA LEU A 274 -2.36 6.96 -1.35
C LEU A 274 -1.56 5.94 -0.53
N ALA A 275 -2.08 5.53 0.64
CA ALA A 275 -1.45 4.47 1.44
C ALA A 275 -1.38 3.15 0.64
N LEU A 276 -2.47 2.73 0.02
CA LEU A 276 -2.48 1.52 -0.82
C LEU A 276 -1.53 1.63 -2.01
N LEU A 277 -1.54 2.77 -2.71
CA LEU A 277 -0.67 3.01 -3.86
C LEU A 277 0.82 2.98 -3.49
N SER A 278 1.18 3.44 -2.29
CA SER A 278 2.58 3.40 -1.81
C SER A 278 3.11 1.97 -1.61
N LEU A 279 2.22 1.01 -1.32
CA LEU A 279 2.56 -0.40 -1.13
C LEU A 279 2.61 -1.19 -2.45
N LYS A 280 2.15 -0.59 -3.56
CA LYS A 280 1.92 -1.30 -4.80
C LYS A 280 3.17 -1.38 -5.68
N LYS A 281 3.36 -2.54 -6.31
CA LYS A 281 4.19 -2.69 -7.51
C LYS A 281 3.30 -2.47 -8.75
N PHE A 282 3.62 -1.44 -9.52
CA PHE A 282 2.84 -1.02 -10.68
C PHE A 282 3.16 -1.85 -11.93
N VAL A 283 2.19 -1.92 -12.83
CA VAL A 283 2.36 -2.35 -14.22
C VAL A 283 2.10 -1.16 -15.15
N ILE A 284 2.75 -1.10 -16.32
CA ILE A 284 2.68 0.07 -17.21
C ILE A 284 1.24 0.45 -17.60
N SER A 285 0.38 -0.53 -17.87
CA SER A 285 -1.03 -0.30 -18.23
C SER A 285 -1.82 0.36 -17.10
N GLU A 286 -1.52 0.03 -15.84
CA GLU A 286 -2.16 0.68 -14.68
C GLU A 286 -1.81 2.16 -14.57
N ILE A 287 -0.66 2.57 -15.08
CA ILE A 287 -0.18 3.95 -15.02
C ILE A 287 -0.66 4.74 -16.25
N ALA A 288 -0.45 4.17 -17.44
CA ALA A 288 -0.69 4.85 -18.71
C ALA A 288 -2.19 4.98 -19.04
N ASP A 289 -2.98 3.92 -18.81
CA ASP A 289 -4.38 3.89 -19.28
C ASP A 289 -5.32 4.75 -18.41
N TYR A 290 -4.90 5.08 -17.18
CA TYR A 290 -5.75 5.73 -16.17
C TYR A 290 -5.26 7.11 -15.72
N ASN A 291 -4.30 7.71 -16.44
CA ASN A 291 -3.72 9.03 -16.15
C ASN A 291 -3.28 9.19 -14.68
N LEU A 292 -2.71 8.14 -14.10
CA LEU A 292 -2.35 8.14 -12.68
C LEU A 292 -1.29 9.20 -12.37
N ILE A 293 -0.31 9.38 -13.26
CA ILE A 293 0.76 10.38 -13.10
C ILE A 293 0.17 11.79 -13.01
N ASP A 294 -0.78 12.14 -13.89
CA ASP A 294 -1.40 13.47 -13.90
C ASP A 294 -2.20 13.74 -12.63
N ASN A 295 -2.97 12.75 -12.18
CA ASN A 295 -3.72 12.85 -10.92
C ASN A 295 -2.79 13.05 -9.71
N LEU A 296 -1.67 12.33 -9.66
CA LEU A 296 -0.69 12.47 -8.58
C LEU A 296 0.06 13.81 -8.65
N ILE A 297 0.40 14.30 -9.86
CA ILE A 297 0.99 15.63 -10.07
C ILE A 297 0.03 16.71 -9.58
N LEU A 298 -1.26 16.60 -9.92
CA LEU A 298 -2.29 17.54 -9.50
C LEU A 298 -2.39 17.59 -7.96
N LEU A 299 -2.46 16.43 -7.31
CA LEU A 299 -2.50 16.34 -5.85
C LEU A 299 -1.24 16.92 -5.18
N ALA A 300 -0.05 16.57 -5.68
CA ALA A 300 1.20 17.08 -5.17
C ALA A 300 1.26 18.61 -5.28
N ARG A 301 0.80 19.17 -6.41
CA ARG A 301 0.85 20.61 -6.66
C ARG A 301 -0.20 21.39 -5.87
N GLU A 302 -1.47 21.04 -6.03
CA GLU A 302 -2.61 21.86 -5.59
C GLU A 302 -2.93 21.63 -4.12
N ARG A 303 -2.83 20.37 -3.67
CA ARG A 303 -3.11 20.00 -2.27
C ARG A 303 -1.86 19.87 -1.41
N LYS A 304 -0.68 20.14 -1.99
CA LYS A 304 0.63 20.01 -1.33
C LYS A 304 0.86 18.63 -0.70
N GLU A 305 0.34 17.59 -1.35
CA GLU A 305 0.39 16.22 -0.83
C GLU A 305 1.77 15.58 -1.08
N ALA A 306 2.56 15.45 0.00
CA ALA A 306 3.90 14.89 -0.08
C ALA A 306 3.89 13.40 -0.49
N LYS A 307 2.90 12.61 -0.05
CA LYS A 307 2.80 11.18 -0.40
C LYS A 307 2.63 10.96 -1.89
N ALA A 308 1.90 11.84 -2.57
CA ALA A 308 1.73 11.76 -4.02
C ALA A 308 3.07 11.88 -4.76
N THR A 309 3.95 12.76 -4.28
CA THR A 309 5.30 12.91 -4.88
C THR A 309 6.18 11.69 -4.60
N LEU A 310 6.09 11.10 -3.41
CA LEU A 310 6.81 9.85 -3.11
C LEU A 310 6.36 8.70 -4.03
N ILE A 311 5.06 8.60 -4.32
CA ILE A 311 4.55 7.60 -5.27
C ILE A 311 5.04 7.91 -6.69
N LEU A 312 5.06 9.18 -7.12
CA LEU A 312 5.65 9.57 -8.41
C LEU A 312 7.13 9.15 -8.50
N MET A 313 7.90 9.33 -7.43
CA MET A 313 9.30 8.88 -7.37
C MET A 313 9.39 7.36 -7.44
N GLN A 314 8.54 6.62 -6.72
CA GLN A 314 8.48 5.16 -6.78
C GLN A 314 8.14 4.65 -8.19
N ILE A 315 7.23 5.32 -8.90
CA ILE A 315 6.92 5.00 -10.30
C ILE A 315 8.14 5.28 -11.19
N ALA A 316 8.75 6.47 -11.06
CA ALA A 316 9.93 6.87 -11.83
C ALA A 316 11.19 6.03 -11.53
N ASP A 317 11.19 5.28 -10.43
CA ASP A 317 12.32 4.42 -10.05
C ASP A 317 12.58 3.31 -11.08
N VAL A 318 11.55 2.89 -11.82
CA VAL A 318 11.63 1.92 -12.92
C VAL A 318 11.80 2.64 -14.25
N GLU A 319 12.82 2.28 -15.04
CA GLU A 319 13.17 2.98 -16.28
C GLU A 319 12.02 3.00 -17.31
N GLU A 320 11.33 1.86 -17.46
CA GLU A 320 10.17 1.72 -18.35
C GLU A 320 9.08 2.77 -18.06
N PHE A 321 8.80 3.03 -16.78
CA PHE A 321 7.79 4.01 -16.36
C PHE A 321 8.35 5.43 -16.35
N ALA A 322 9.65 5.60 -16.08
CA ALA A 322 10.34 6.88 -16.15
C ALA A 322 10.25 7.52 -17.55
N GLN A 323 10.16 6.71 -18.62
CA GLN A 323 9.91 7.20 -19.97
C GLN A 323 8.63 8.03 -20.09
N LEU A 324 7.59 7.73 -19.30
CA LEU A 324 6.34 8.49 -19.30
C LEU A 324 6.56 9.95 -18.84
N PHE A 325 7.45 10.17 -17.86
CA PHE A 325 7.84 11.51 -17.40
C PHE A 325 8.71 12.28 -18.39
N VAL A 326 9.35 11.59 -19.33
CA VAL A 326 10.15 12.21 -20.39
C VAL A 326 9.28 12.60 -21.59
N LYS A 327 8.22 11.82 -21.86
CA LYS A 327 7.23 12.13 -22.90
C LYS A 327 6.51 13.46 -22.61
N ASP A 328 6.11 13.67 -21.35
CA ASP A 328 5.63 14.98 -20.88
C ASP A 328 6.52 15.53 -19.78
N THR A 329 7.31 16.56 -20.12
CA THR A 329 8.22 17.24 -19.18
C THR A 329 7.61 18.49 -18.54
N THR A 330 6.31 18.74 -18.73
CA THR A 330 5.64 19.92 -18.16
C THR A 330 5.71 19.98 -16.64
N TRP A 331 5.85 18.84 -15.96
CA TRP A 331 6.00 18.76 -14.50
C TRP A 331 7.27 19.46 -13.97
N LEU A 332 8.31 19.64 -14.81
CA LEU A 332 9.53 20.38 -14.42
C LEU A 332 9.27 21.85 -14.09
N LYS A 333 8.21 22.45 -14.64
CA LYS A 333 7.85 23.84 -14.33
C LYS A 333 7.14 23.97 -12.98
N LEU A 334 6.69 22.86 -12.41
CA LEU A 334 5.82 22.80 -11.24
C LEU A 334 6.63 22.68 -9.93
N GLU A 335 5.98 23.00 -8.82
CA GLU A 335 6.48 22.78 -7.47
C GLU A 335 5.66 21.66 -6.84
N LEU A 336 6.26 20.47 -6.69
CA LEU A 336 5.57 19.23 -6.36
C LEU A 336 6.09 18.60 -5.06
N PRO A 337 5.55 18.91 -3.88
CA PRO A 337 4.76 20.10 -3.54
C PRO A 337 5.60 21.38 -3.48
N ILE A 338 6.90 21.24 -3.30
CA ILE A 338 7.89 22.32 -3.34
C ILE A 338 8.96 21.99 -4.40
N ILE A 339 9.76 22.98 -4.78
CA ILE A 339 10.79 22.81 -5.82
C ILE A 339 11.85 21.75 -5.49
N ILE A 340 12.13 21.51 -4.20
CA ILE A 340 13.07 20.47 -3.76
C ILE A 340 12.55 19.08 -4.10
N ASP A 341 11.24 18.87 -4.00
CA ASP A 341 10.61 17.59 -4.29
C ASP A 341 10.48 17.38 -5.81
N THR A 342 10.24 18.45 -6.60
CA THR A 342 10.42 18.42 -8.05
C THR A 342 11.86 18.04 -8.43
N LEU A 343 12.87 18.57 -7.72
CA LEU A 343 14.27 18.19 -7.91
C LEU A 343 14.52 16.71 -7.59
N ARG A 344 13.97 16.20 -6.50
CA ARG A 344 14.08 14.77 -6.15
C ARG A 344 13.48 13.88 -7.24
N LEU A 345 12.27 14.19 -7.71
CA LEU A 345 11.65 13.46 -8.83
C LEU A 345 12.52 13.54 -10.08
N PHE A 346 13.04 14.73 -10.42
CA PHE A 346 14.00 14.88 -11.51
C PHE A 346 15.22 13.99 -11.37
N LEU A 347 15.84 13.95 -10.18
CA LEU A 347 17.02 13.11 -9.95
C LEU A 347 16.69 11.61 -10.06
N VAL A 348 15.49 11.19 -9.67
CA VAL A 348 15.04 9.79 -9.84
C VAL A 348 14.87 9.46 -11.33
N VAL A 349 14.24 10.32 -12.14
CA VAL A 349 14.15 10.09 -13.60
C VAL A 349 15.54 10.16 -14.24
N PHE A 350 16.37 11.12 -13.82
CA PHE A 350 17.71 11.38 -14.35
C PHE A 350 18.75 10.30 -14.00
N LYS A 351 18.47 9.45 -13.00
CA LYS A 351 19.35 8.33 -12.64
C LYS A 351 19.54 7.39 -13.84
N HIS A 352 18.51 7.22 -14.67
CA HIS A 352 18.47 6.38 -15.86
C HIS A 352 19.29 7.00 -17.02
N PRO A 353 20.45 6.43 -17.39
CA PRO A 353 21.36 7.05 -18.38
C PRO A 353 20.73 7.28 -19.76
N SER A 354 19.89 6.35 -20.22
CA SER A 354 19.18 6.39 -21.50
C SER A 354 18.28 7.62 -21.65
N LEU A 355 17.73 8.13 -20.54
CA LEU A 355 16.75 9.22 -20.53
C LEU A 355 17.40 10.61 -20.45
N ARG A 356 18.68 10.70 -20.06
CA ARG A 356 19.35 11.98 -19.78
C ARG A 356 19.39 12.90 -21.00
N SER A 357 19.70 12.36 -22.19
CA SER A 357 19.73 13.16 -23.41
C SER A 357 18.35 13.67 -23.83
N ALA A 358 17.28 12.92 -23.54
CA ALA A 358 15.92 13.34 -23.86
C ALA A 358 15.45 14.44 -22.90
N LEU A 359 15.72 14.27 -21.59
CA LEU A 359 15.47 15.29 -20.57
C LEU A 359 16.20 16.60 -20.85
N SER A 360 17.48 16.56 -21.23
CA SER A 360 18.26 17.78 -21.52
C SER A 360 17.77 18.54 -22.74
N LYS A 361 17.03 17.89 -23.64
CA LYS A 361 16.39 18.50 -24.82
C LYS A 361 15.02 19.12 -24.49
N SER A 362 14.48 18.89 -23.30
CA SER A 362 13.20 19.48 -22.88
C SER A 362 13.26 21.01 -22.89
N PRO A 363 12.20 21.69 -23.39
CA PRO A 363 12.11 23.15 -23.31
C PRO A 363 12.07 23.68 -21.87
N TYR A 364 11.73 22.82 -20.89
CA TYR A 364 11.64 23.19 -19.48
C TYR A 364 12.92 22.92 -18.69
N PHE A 365 13.91 22.25 -19.28
CA PHE A 365 15.16 21.90 -18.59
C PHE A 365 15.95 23.15 -18.14
N VAL A 366 16.23 24.08 -19.04
CA VAL A 366 16.97 25.30 -18.72
C VAL A 366 16.21 26.21 -17.74
N PRO A 367 14.90 26.49 -17.93
CA PRO A 367 14.10 27.19 -16.92
C PRO A 367 14.11 26.51 -15.54
N PHE A 368 14.08 25.18 -15.50
CA PHE A 368 14.15 24.42 -14.26
C PHE A 368 15.49 24.64 -13.53
N LEU A 369 16.62 24.56 -14.23
CA LEU A 369 17.94 24.87 -13.64
C LEU A 369 18.01 26.29 -13.07
N LEU A 370 17.46 27.28 -13.79
CA LEU A 370 17.38 28.66 -13.31
C LEU A 370 16.55 28.76 -12.04
N LYS A 371 15.44 28.01 -11.98
CA LYS A 371 14.58 27.95 -10.79
C LYS A 371 15.29 27.29 -9.62
N LEU A 372 16.10 26.25 -9.84
CA LEU A 372 16.91 25.65 -8.76
C LEU A 372 17.87 26.67 -8.15
N LEU A 373 18.47 27.55 -8.96
CA LEU A 373 19.37 28.59 -8.45
C LEU A 373 18.68 29.59 -7.52
N SER A 374 17.34 29.69 -7.49
CA SER A 374 16.62 30.52 -6.52
C SER A 374 16.65 29.94 -5.10
N LEU A 375 16.97 28.65 -4.94
CA LEU A 375 17.09 27.99 -3.66
C LEU A 375 18.30 28.49 -2.87
N ASN A 376 18.09 28.77 -1.59
CA ASN A 376 19.13 29.29 -0.70
C ASN A 376 20.05 28.20 -0.13
N HIS A 377 20.39 27.17 -0.90
CA HIS A 377 21.17 26.00 -0.43
C HIS A 377 22.47 25.82 -1.23
N ASN A 378 23.60 25.68 -0.53
CA ASN A 378 24.93 25.61 -1.15
C ASN A 378 25.14 24.33 -1.98
N ASP A 379 24.44 23.24 -1.66
CA ASP A 379 24.58 21.98 -2.41
C ASP A 379 23.92 22.01 -3.79
N ILE A 380 23.05 23.00 -4.06
CA ILE A 380 22.41 23.17 -5.36
C ILE A 380 23.45 23.41 -6.46
N PHE A 381 24.51 24.17 -6.17
CA PHE A 381 25.59 24.39 -7.14
C PHE A 381 26.25 23.07 -7.54
N LYS A 382 26.53 22.19 -6.58
CA LYS A 382 27.09 20.86 -6.84
C LYS A 382 26.14 20.00 -7.63
N ILE A 383 24.85 19.99 -7.28
CA ILE A 383 23.83 19.20 -7.97
C ILE A 383 23.71 19.63 -9.43
N ILE A 384 23.64 20.93 -9.71
CA ILE A 384 23.59 21.45 -11.08
C ILE A 384 24.85 21.06 -11.86
N CYS A 385 26.04 21.17 -11.27
CA CYS A 385 27.28 20.69 -11.93
C CYS A 385 27.17 19.20 -12.28
N LEU A 386 26.74 18.36 -11.33
CA LEU A 386 26.58 16.92 -11.55
C LEU A 386 25.58 16.60 -12.68
N ILE A 387 24.48 17.35 -12.77
CA ILE A 387 23.50 17.21 -13.86
C ILE A 387 24.17 17.55 -15.19
N ILE A 388 24.85 18.70 -15.25
CA ILE A 388 25.49 19.23 -16.46
C ILE A 388 26.60 18.32 -16.96
N HIS A 389 27.41 17.74 -16.08
CA HIS A 389 28.46 16.79 -16.47
C HIS A 389 27.95 15.44 -16.98
N ARG A 390 26.69 15.10 -16.68
CA ARG A 390 26.09 13.80 -17.04
C ARG A 390 25.24 13.86 -18.31
N ILE A 391 25.19 15.00 -18.97
CA ILE A 391 24.49 15.19 -20.24
C ILE A 391 25.47 15.57 -21.35
N PRO A 392 25.12 15.29 -22.62
CA PRO A 392 25.94 15.76 -23.75
C PRO A 392 25.91 17.28 -23.81
N MET A 393 27.06 17.92 -23.56
CA MET A 393 27.18 19.36 -23.71
C MET A 393 27.27 19.70 -25.20
N THR A 394 26.22 20.32 -25.73
CA THR A 394 26.17 20.79 -27.12
C THR A 394 26.20 22.31 -27.16
N GLU A 395 26.72 22.88 -28.23
CA GLU A 395 26.70 24.34 -28.45
C GLU A 395 25.28 24.92 -28.31
N LYS A 396 24.26 24.23 -28.84
CA LYS A 396 22.85 24.63 -28.69
C LYS A 396 22.41 24.74 -27.23
N LEU A 397 22.81 23.78 -26.39
CA LEU A 397 22.50 23.81 -24.97
C LEU A 397 23.23 24.95 -24.27
N VAL A 398 24.52 25.14 -24.53
CA VAL A 398 25.31 26.24 -23.95
C VAL A 398 24.70 27.60 -24.32
N ARG A 399 24.37 27.82 -25.60
CA ARG A 399 23.67 29.04 -26.05
C ARG A 399 22.33 29.22 -25.34
N SER A 400 21.58 28.15 -25.07
CA SER A 400 20.34 28.22 -24.30
C SER A 400 20.58 28.64 -22.84
N LEU A 401 21.61 28.08 -22.18
CA LEU A 401 22.00 28.45 -20.81
C LEU A 401 22.39 29.93 -20.72
N VAL A 402 23.14 30.44 -21.69
CA VAL A 402 23.54 31.85 -21.82
C VAL A 402 22.31 32.73 -22.05
N ASN A 403 21.52 32.44 -23.08
CA ASN A 403 20.35 33.25 -23.44
C ASN A 403 19.30 33.34 -22.31
N LYS A 404 19.20 32.30 -21.48
CA LYS A 404 18.31 32.27 -20.30
C LYS A 404 19.00 32.76 -19.02
N LYS A 405 20.19 33.35 -19.12
CA LYS A 405 20.99 33.91 -18.02
C LYS A 405 21.36 32.91 -16.93
N VAL A 406 21.34 31.60 -17.22
CA VAL A 406 21.72 30.57 -16.25
C VAL A 406 23.19 30.69 -15.89
N VAL A 407 24.05 30.92 -16.89
CA VAL A 407 25.50 31.04 -16.68
C VAL A 407 25.83 32.23 -15.78
N ALA A 408 25.39 33.43 -16.18
CA ALA A 408 25.57 34.64 -15.38
C ALA A 408 24.99 34.51 -13.96
N THR A 409 23.76 33.99 -13.81
CA THR A 409 23.11 33.83 -12.51
C THR A 409 23.85 32.83 -11.62
N PHE A 410 24.31 31.71 -12.19
CA PHE A 410 25.07 30.70 -11.46
C PHE A 410 26.35 31.30 -10.87
N ILE A 411 27.13 31.98 -11.72
CA ILE A 411 28.40 32.61 -11.33
C ILE A 411 28.17 33.68 -10.27
N GLN A 412 27.25 34.60 -10.50
CA GLN A 412 26.97 35.70 -9.57
C GLN A 412 26.54 35.17 -8.20
N LYS A 413 25.68 34.14 -8.16
CA LYS A 413 25.23 33.53 -6.90
C LYS A 413 26.32 32.75 -6.20
N ALA A 414 27.20 32.07 -6.94
CA ALA A 414 28.34 31.38 -6.36
C ALA A 414 29.32 32.36 -5.72
N ILE A 415 29.58 33.50 -6.38
CA ILE A 415 30.42 34.59 -5.85
C ILE A 415 29.79 35.18 -4.59
N SER A 416 28.50 35.55 -4.64
CA SER A 416 27.83 36.22 -3.51
C SER A 416 27.70 35.33 -2.28
N LYS A 417 27.55 34.01 -2.47
CA LYS A 417 27.54 33.04 -1.38
C LYS A 417 28.91 32.91 -0.70
N GLY A 418 29.98 33.09 -1.47
CA GLY A 418 31.35 32.90 -0.99
C GLY A 418 31.64 31.47 -0.53
N GLY A 419 32.84 31.28 -0.01
CA GLY A 419 33.33 29.98 0.47
C GLY A 419 33.85 29.08 -0.65
N SER A 420 34.69 28.11 -0.27
CA SER A 420 35.41 27.30 -1.25
C SER A 420 34.49 26.37 -2.06
N ALA A 421 33.37 25.93 -1.50
CA ALA A 421 32.49 24.95 -2.17
C ALA A 421 31.66 25.54 -3.33
N PRO A 422 30.90 26.65 -3.15
CA PRO A 422 30.19 27.29 -4.27
C PRO A 422 31.16 27.80 -5.35
N LEU A 423 32.29 28.38 -4.95
CA LEU A 423 33.31 28.87 -5.88
C LEU A 423 33.96 27.73 -6.68
N ASN A 424 34.27 26.60 -6.05
CA ASN A 424 34.75 25.42 -6.78
C ASN A 424 33.69 24.91 -7.77
N ALA A 425 32.42 24.88 -7.38
CA ALA A 425 31.34 24.49 -8.28
C ALA A 425 31.23 25.45 -9.48
N ALA A 426 31.42 26.76 -9.28
CA ALA A 426 31.48 27.73 -10.39
C ALA A 426 32.65 27.46 -11.34
N LEU A 427 33.84 27.19 -10.81
CA LEU A 427 35.00 26.84 -11.64
C LEU A 427 34.72 25.58 -12.47
N VAL A 428 34.17 24.53 -11.86
CA VAL A 428 33.83 23.26 -12.52
C VAL A 428 32.72 23.44 -13.57
N PHE A 429 31.71 24.25 -13.26
CA PHE A 429 30.65 24.58 -14.20
C PHE A 429 31.17 25.37 -15.42
N VAL A 430 32.02 26.37 -15.18
CA VAL A 430 32.66 27.14 -16.25
C VAL A 430 33.60 26.26 -17.07
N ASP A 431 34.36 25.37 -16.44
CA ASP A 431 35.22 24.41 -17.13
C ASP A 431 34.46 23.57 -18.17
N SER A 432 33.21 23.19 -17.84
CA SER A 432 32.32 22.45 -18.74
C SER A 432 31.77 23.28 -19.90
N ILE A 433 31.62 24.59 -19.69
CA ILE A 433 31.09 25.50 -20.70
C ILE A 433 32.19 25.84 -21.70
N VAL A 434 33.36 26.25 -21.21
CA VAL A 434 34.48 26.73 -22.05
C VAL A 434 35.04 25.67 -22.97
N THR A 435 34.84 24.38 -22.68
CA THR A 435 35.20 23.29 -23.59
C THR A 435 34.35 23.25 -24.87
N VAL A 436 33.20 23.95 -24.88
CA VAL A 436 32.30 24.02 -26.03
C VAL A 436 32.32 25.42 -26.64
N ILE A 437 32.01 26.45 -25.84
CA ILE A 437 32.02 27.87 -26.24
C ILE A 437 32.45 28.69 -25.03
N ILE A 438 33.12 29.82 -25.27
CA ILE A 438 33.44 30.81 -24.22
C ILE A 438 32.46 32.00 -24.36
N PRO A 439 31.41 32.11 -23.52
CA PRO A 439 30.47 33.23 -23.56
C PRO A 439 31.13 34.52 -23.07
N ILE A 440 30.72 35.66 -23.64
CA ILE A 440 31.21 36.99 -23.24
C ILE A 440 30.94 37.32 -21.76
N GLU A 441 29.91 36.71 -21.17
CA GLU A 441 29.56 36.83 -19.76
C GLU A 441 30.70 36.37 -18.83
N LEU A 442 31.61 35.51 -19.32
CA LEU A 442 32.75 35.03 -18.55
C LEU A 442 33.87 36.07 -18.40
N VAL A 443 33.88 37.16 -19.19
CA VAL A 443 34.86 38.23 -19.04
C VAL A 443 34.80 38.83 -17.64
N ASN A 444 33.60 39.04 -17.10
CA ASN A 444 33.39 39.53 -15.73
C ASN A 444 33.80 38.51 -14.65
N PHE A 445 33.87 37.23 -15.02
CA PHE A 445 34.30 36.17 -14.11
C PHE A 445 35.84 36.09 -14.01
N CYS A 446 36.57 36.64 -14.98
CA CYS A 446 38.04 36.68 -14.99
C CYS A 446 38.62 37.26 -13.69
N ASP A 447 38.00 38.33 -13.14
CA ASP A 447 38.40 38.95 -11.87
C ASP A 447 38.39 37.93 -10.72
N THR A 448 37.31 37.16 -10.60
CA THR A 448 37.20 36.12 -9.57
C THR A 448 38.17 34.98 -9.83
N VAL A 449 38.33 34.55 -11.08
CA VAL A 449 39.26 33.46 -11.42
C VAL A 449 40.70 33.85 -11.12
N ALA A 450 41.12 35.08 -11.46
CA ALA A 450 42.47 35.57 -11.19
C ALA A 450 42.75 35.69 -9.70
N ASP A 451 41.80 36.23 -8.93
CA ASP A 451 41.90 36.30 -7.47
C ASP A 451 42.03 34.90 -6.84
N LEU A 452 41.17 33.95 -7.24
CA LEU A 452 41.21 32.58 -6.75
C LEU A 452 42.52 31.86 -7.13
N ALA A 453 43.04 32.09 -8.33
CA ALA A 453 44.30 31.51 -8.79
C ALA A 453 45.49 31.99 -7.93
N LYS A 454 45.53 33.28 -7.61
CA LYS A 454 46.65 33.93 -6.89
C LYS A 454 46.57 33.77 -5.38
N ASN A 455 45.38 33.94 -4.82
CA ASN A 455 45.20 34.19 -3.39
C ASN A 455 44.55 33.00 -2.66
N ASN A 456 43.90 32.07 -3.36
CA ASN A 456 43.20 30.94 -2.72
C ASN A 456 43.94 29.60 -2.92
N ARG A 457 44.76 29.21 -1.94
CA ARG A 457 45.55 27.95 -2.00
C ARG A 457 44.72 26.71 -2.32
N LYS A 458 43.45 26.63 -1.89
CA LYS A 458 42.59 25.45 -2.12
C LYS A 458 42.05 25.38 -3.55
N LEU A 459 41.74 26.53 -4.13
CA LEU A 459 41.12 26.64 -5.46
C LEU A 459 42.08 27.05 -6.58
N SER A 460 43.32 27.38 -6.22
CA SER A 460 44.34 27.93 -7.14
C SER A 460 44.52 27.07 -8.39
N ASN A 461 44.60 25.74 -8.22
CA ASN A 461 44.77 24.81 -9.34
C ASN A 461 43.56 24.79 -10.30
N SER A 462 42.35 24.71 -9.76
CA SER A 462 41.12 24.72 -10.56
C SER A 462 40.94 26.07 -11.27
N ALA A 463 41.25 27.17 -10.58
CA ALA A 463 41.17 28.51 -11.13
C ALA A 463 42.20 28.75 -12.24
N ALA A 464 43.44 28.29 -12.06
CA ALA A 464 44.48 28.36 -13.08
C ALA A 464 44.12 27.55 -14.33
N LEU A 465 43.51 26.37 -14.17
CA LEU A 465 43.02 25.57 -15.29
C LEU A 465 41.94 26.32 -16.09
N VAL A 466 40.94 26.87 -15.39
CA VAL A 466 39.86 27.65 -16.01
C VAL A 466 40.41 28.89 -16.71
N ALA A 467 41.34 29.62 -16.08
CA ALA A 467 42.00 30.79 -16.70
C ALA A 467 42.74 30.41 -18.00
N ALA A 468 43.49 29.30 -18.00
CA ALA A 468 44.18 28.82 -19.19
C ALA A 468 43.21 28.43 -20.31
N LYS A 469 42.04 27.86 -20.01
CA LYS A 469 41.01 27.58 -21.02
C LYS A 469 40.30 28.84 -21.51
N MET A 470 39.96 29.76 -20.60
CA MET A 470 39.33 31.03 -20.96
C MET A 470 40.22 31.92 -21.83
N SER A 471 41.55 31.74 -21.78
CA SER A 471 42.50 32.47 -22.63
C SER A 471 42.37 32.19 -24.13
N ASP A 472 41.60 31.17 -24.53
CA ASP A 472 41.29 30.93 -25.95
C ASP A 472 40.34 32.01 -26.52
N ASN A 473 39.67 32.80 -25.66
CA ASN A 473 38.88 33.96 -26.06
C ASN A 473 39.68 35.27 -25.87
N PRO A 474 39.78 36.13 -26.90
CA PRO A 474 40.55 37.38 -26.84
C PRO A 474 40.15 38.34 -25.71
N ASP A 475 38.85 38.52 -25.46
CA ASP A 475 38.36 39.45 -24.43
C ASP A 475 38.71 38.96 -23.02
N CYS A 476 38.55 37.65 -22.79
CA CYS A 476 38.94 37.00 -21.54
C CYS A 476 40.46 37.07 -21.33
N LEU A 477 41.24 36.80 -22.38
CA LEU A 477 42.71 36.90 -22.35
C LEU A 477 43.16 38.32 -22.01
N TYR A 478 42.64 39.32 -22.70
CA TYR A 478 42.93 40.72 -22.44
C TYR A 478 42.64 41.09 -20.97
N ARG A 479 41.47 40.70 -20.45
CA ARG A 479 41.12 40.94 -19.05
C ARG A 479 42.07 40.21 -18.08
N LEU A 480 42.42 38.96 -18.35
CA LEU A 480 43.35 38.19 -17.52
C LEU A 480 44.78 38.78 -17.53
N LYS A 481 45.22 39.36 -18.66
CA LYS A 481 46.47 40.13 -18.75
C LYS A 481 46.44 41.35 -17.83
N GLN A 482 45.38 42.16 -17.89
CA GLN A 482 45.21 43.32 -17.01
C GLN A 482 45.22 42.94 -15.52
N LEU A 483 44.74 41.74 -15.20
CA LEU A 483 44.73 41.20 -13.85
C LEU A 483 46.08 40.60 -13.42
N GLY A 484 47.15 40.73 -14.22
CA GLY A 484 48.50 40.27 -13.92
C GLY A 484 48.64 38.75 -13.92
N MET A 485 47.89 38.03 -14.77
CA MET A 485 48.01 36.57 -14.87
C MET A 485 49.26 36.13 -15.64
N VAL A 486 49.87 37.02 -16.43
CA VAL A 486 51.11 36.74 -17.16
C VAL A 486 52.25 36.44 -16.18
N GLU A 487 52.47 37.29 -15.18
CA GLU A 487 53.50 37.10 -14.17
C GLU A 487 53.21 35.89 -13.29
N PHE A 488 51.93 35.59 -13.04
CA PHE A 488 51.52 34.41 -12.29
C PHE A 488 51.91 33.12 -13.03
N PHE A 489 51.50 32.97 -14.29
CA PHE A 489 51.80 31.77 -15.07
C PHE A 489 53.29 31.63 -15.41
N SER A 490 54.02 32.75 -15.56
CA SER A 490 55.47 32.73 -15.80
C SER A 490 56.26 32.11 -14.64
N LYS A 491 55.72 32.12 -13.43
CA LYS A 491 56.32 31.47 -12.25
C LYS A 491 56.07 29.96 -12.20
N MET A 492 55.09 29.45 -12.94
CA MET A 492 54.71 28.04 -12.97
C MET A 492 55.48 27.28 -14.07
N LYS A 493 56.80 27.16 -13.89
CA LYS A 493 57.68 26.47 -14.85
C LYS A 493 57.21 25.02 -15.08
N ASN A 494 57.16 24.60 -16.34
CA ASN A 494 56.78 23.26 -16.79
C ASN A 494 55.31 22.84 -16.53
N ASP A 495 54.42 23.78 -16.23
CA ASP A 495 52.99 23.50 -16.13
C ASP A 495 52.30 23.66 -17.51
N GLU A 496 51.60 22.62 -17.98
CA GLU A 496 50.90 22.65 -19.28
C GLU A 496 49.90 23.81 -19.40
N ARG A 497 49.23 24.17 -18.29
CA ARG A 497 48.26 25.27 -18.25
C ARG A 497 48.96 26.60 -18.45
N ALA A 498 50.14 26.76 -17.83
CA ALA A 498 50.96 27.95 -17.97
C ALA A 498 51.51 28.10 -19.40
N MET A 499 52.01 27.02 -19.98
CA MET A 499 52.49 27.01 -21.37
C MET A 499 51.37 27.39 -22.35
N LYS A 500 50.16 26.83 -22.17
CA LYS A 500 49.00 27.19 -22.98
C LYS A 500 48.65 28.67 -22.85
N PHE A 501 48.52 29.17 -21.62
CA PHE A 501 48.16 30.58 -21.39
C PHE A 501 49.19 31.54 -22.00
N LEU A 502 50.49 31.32 -21.75
CA LEU A 502 51.55 32.19 -22.25
C LEU A 502 51.66 32.15 -23.78
N LYS A 503 51.42 30.99 -24.42
CA LYS A 503 51.34 30.90 -25.88
C LYS A 503 50.18 31.73 -26.44
N ASN A 504 49.02 31.68 -25.79
CA ASN A 504 47.88 32.50 -26.21
C ASN A 504 48.17 34.01 -26.06
N VAL A 505 48.88 34.43 -25.01
CA VAL A 505 49.35 35.82 -24.85
C VAL A 505 50.27 36.23 -26.01
N GLN A 506 51.27 35.41 -26.34
CA GLN A 506 52.19 35.68 -27.46
C GLN A 506 51.45 35.85 -28.78
N ASN A 507 50.53 34.93 -29.09
CA ASN A 507 49.73 35.00 -30.32
C ASN A 507 48.86 36.26 -30.39
N TYR A 508 48.29 36.67 -29.24
CA TYR A 508 47.46 37.86 -29.16
C TYR A 508 48.27 39.14 -29.38
N ASP A 509 49.48 39.22 -28.80
CA ASP A 509 50.34 40.39 -28.93
C ASP A 509 50.91 40.54 -30.34
N CYS A 510 51.35 39.44 -30.97
CA CYS A 510 51.79 39.46 -32.37
C CYS A 510 50.66 39.84 -33.34
N GLY A 511 49.41 39.43 -33.06
CA GLY A 511 48.26 39.77 -33.91
C GLY A 511 47.80 41.23 -33.82
N ILE A 512 48.18 41.95 -32.77
CA ILE A 512 47.90 43.39 -32.61
C ILE A 512 48.94 44.23 -33.36
N GLU A 513 50.20 43.80 -33.36
CA GLU A 513 51.30 44.50 -34.07
C GLU A 513 51.02 44.59 -35.58
N ASP A 514 50.48 43.53 -36.20
CA ASP A 514 50.12 43.51 -37.64
C ASP A 514 48.97 44.48 -38.01
N ILE A 515 48.06 44.79 -37.07
CA ILE A 515 46.95 45.72 -37.32
C ILE A 515 47.40 47.17 -37.12
N SER A 516 48.32 47.42 -36.18
CA SER A 516 48.90 48.74 -35.95
C SER A 516 49.89 49.21 -37.03
N SER A 517 50.30 48.33 -37.94
CA SER A 517 51.14 48.65 -39.11
C SER A 517 50.35 48.93 -40.41
N ILE A 518 49.01 48.98 -40.34
CA ILE A 518 48.12 49.25 -41.49
C ILE A 518 47.39 50.61 -41.38
N GLU A 519 47.56 51.34 -40.28
CA GLU A 519 47.28 52.79 -40.20
C GLU A 519 48.55 53.60 -40.45
#